data_AF-A0A0B1S895-F1
#
_entry.id   AF-A0A0B1S895-F1
#
_cell.length_a   1.000
_cell.length_b   1.000
_cell.length_c   1.000
_cell.angle_alpha   90.00
_cell.angle_beta   90.00
_cell.angle_gamma   90.00
#
_symmetry.space_group_name_H-M   'P 1'
#
loop_
_entity.id
_entity.type
_entity.pdbx_description
1 polymer ?
#
loop_
_entity_poly.entity_id
_entity_poly.type
_entity_poly.pdbx_seq_one_letter_code
_entity_poly.pdbx_strand_id
1 'polypeptide(L)'
;MPVVKMYAWEEAFEKEILRLRKEEVKLLRNATIITRVLQAINSAAPFLVAIACFTWYVLSSPENILTPSVAFVALTVFNQLRRPMALIAPAVQFISKVSNTSIRYPLV
;
A
#
# COMPACT_ATOMS: atom_id res chain seq x y z
N MET A 1 3.52 12.58 38.84
CA MET A 1 2.98 11.30 39.37
C MET A 1 2.69 11.26 40.89
N PRO A 2 2.44 12.36 41.65
CA PRO A 2 2.05 12.22 43.08
C PRO A 2 0.53 12.08 43.30
N VAL A 3 -0.31 12.61 42.40
CA VAL A 3 -1.78 12.65 42.61
C VAL A 3 -2.46 11.30 42.31
N VAL A 4 -1.99 10.55 41.31
CA VAL A 4 -2.62 9.26 40.91
C VAL A 4 -2.39 8.17 41.97
N LYS A 5 -1.24 8.21 42.67
CA LYS A 5 -0.89 7.27 43.73
C LYS A 5 -1.67 7.50 45.03
N MET A 6 -2.07 8.74 45.32
CA MET A 6 -2.83 9.08 46.54
C MET A 6 -4.31 8.68 46.47
N TYR A 7 -4.86 8.48 45.26
CA TYR A 7 -6.28 8.16 45.05
C TYR A 7 -6.54 6.70 44.62
N ALA A 8 -5.50 5.84 44.56
CA ALA A 8 -5.59 4.47 44.04
C ALA A 8 -6.23 4.36 42.63
N TRP A 9 -6.16 5.44 41.83
CA TRP A 9 -6.74 5.50 40.48
C TRP A 9 -5.84 4.89 39.40
N GLU A 10 -4.65 4.37 39.75
CA GLU A 10 -3.73 3.74 38.78
C GLU A 10 -4.41 2.57 38.04
N GLU A 11 -5.14 1.71 38.75
CA GLU A 11 -5.86 0.58 38.13
C GLU A 11 -6.99 1.03 37.19
N ALA A 12 -7.70 2.12 37.55
CA ALA A 12 -8.78 2.67 36.72
C ALA A 12 -8.22 3.31 35.42
N PHE A 13 -7.12 4.05 35.53
CA PHE A 13 -6.41 4.61 34.37
C PHE A 13 -5.79 3.51 33.50
N GLU A 14 -5.17 2.51 34.10
CA GLU A 14 -4.59 1.37 33.38
C GLU A 14 -5.66 0.62 32.59
N LYS A 15 -6.83 0.37 33.20
CA LYS A 15 -7.95 -0.31 32.54
C LYS A 15 -8.48 0.48 31.35
N GLU A 16 -8.57 1.80 31.45
CA GLU A 16 -9.03 2.65 30.36
C GLU A 16 -8.01 2.74 29.21
N ILE A 17 -6.72 2.87 29.54
CA ILE A 17 -5.63 2.83 28.54
C ILE A 17 -5.61 1.48 27.82
N LEU A 18 -5.77 0.37 28.55
CA LEU A 18 -5.86 -0.97 27.96
C LEU A 18 -7.09 -1.12 27.05
N ARG A 19 -8.21 -0.49 27.39
CA ARG A 19 -9.42 -0.47 26.56
C ARG A 19 -9.16 0.24 25.23
N LEU A 20 -8.64 1.47 25.26
CA LEU A 20 -8.28 2.21 24.06
C LEU A 20 -7.23 1.47 23.22
N ARG A 21 -6.19 0.92 23.85
CA ARG A 21 -5.13 0.20 23.16
C ARG A 21 -5.65 -1.02 22.41
N LYS A 22 -6.65 -1.73 22.95
CA LYS A 22 -7.30 -2.86 22.25
C LYS A 22 -8.03 -2.40 20.99
N GLU A 23 -8.70 -1.25 21.03
CA GLU A 23 -9.37 -0.67 19.86
C GLU A 23 -8.37 -0.21 18.79
N GLU A 24 -7.30 0.49 19.20
CA GLU A 24 -6.22 0.91 18.29
C GLU A 24 -5.55 -0.29 17.60
N VAL A 25 -5.21 -1.33 18.36
CA VAL A 25 -4.58 -2.54 17.79
C VAL A 25 -5.51 -3.24 16.80
N LYS A 26 -6.82 -3.25 17.03
CA LYS A 26 -7.80 -3.82 16.09
C LYS A 26 -7.83 -3.03 14.77
N LEU A 27 -7.83 -1.70 14.85
CA LEU A 27 -7.76 -0.82 13.68
C LEU A 27 -6.44 -1.00 12.92
N LEU A 28 -5.30 -1.00 13.62
CA LEU A 28 -3.97 -1.21 13.04
C LEU A 28 -3.86 -2.57 12.37
N ARG A 29 -4.43 -3.62 12.97
CA ARG A 29 -4.46 -4.96 12.38
C ARG A 29 -5.23 -4.97 11.06
N ASN A 30 -6.42 -4.38 11.02
CA ASN A 30 -7.22 -4.31 9.79
C ASN A 30 -6.49 -3.52 8.69
N ALA A 31 -5.91 -2.37 9.04
CA ALA A 31 -5.12 -1.55 8.10
C ALA A 31 -3.89 -2.32 7.58
N THR A 32 -3.23 -3.07 8.46
CA THR A 32 -2.09 -3.90 8.08
C THR A 32 -2.53 -5.01 7.12
N ILE A 33 -3.62 -5.71 7.38
CA ILE A 33 -4.11 -6.77 6.49
C ILE A 33 -4.36 -6.23 5.08
N ILE A 34 -5.06 -5.09 4.97
CA ILE A 34 -5.35 -4.44 3.68
C ILE A 34 -4.04 -4.08 2.95
N THR A 35 -3.11 -3.43 3.64
CA THR A 35 -1.83 -3.03 3.03
C THR A 35 -0.98 -4.22 2.61
N ARG A 36 -0.97 -5.32 3.38
CA ARG A 36 -0.28 -6.57 3.01
C ARG A 36 -0.88 -7.21 1.76
N VAL A 37 -2.20 -7.27 1.66
CA VAL A 37 -2.89 -7.80 0.46
C VAL A 37 -2.54 -6.96 -0.77
N LEU A 38 -2.60 -5.63 -0.65
CA LEU A 38 -2.22 -4.71 -1.73
C LEU A 38 -0.75 -4.87 -2.15
N GLN A 39 0.16 -5.08 -1.20
CA GLN A 39 1.57 -5.33 -1.51
C GLN A 39 1.77 -6.67 -2.25
N ALA A 40 1.05 -7.71 -1.85
CA ALA A 40 1.09 -9.01 -2.52
C ALA A 40 0.55 -8.93 -3.96
N ILE A 41 -0.54 -8.19 -4.17
CA ILE A 41 -1.07 -7.95 -5.53
C ILE A 41 -0.05 -7.15 -6.36
N ASN A 42 0.55 -6.10 -5.79
CA ASN A 42 1.55 -5.28 -6.48
C ASN A 42 2.86 -6.04 -6.79
N SER A 43 3.20 -7.09 -6.04
CA SER A 43 4.35 -7.94 -6.36
C SER A 43 4.03 -8.98 -7.43
N ALA A 44 2.79 -9.49 -7.46
CA ALA A 44 2.32 -10.44 -8.48
C ALA A 44 1.89 -9.78 -9.80
N ALA A 45 1.52 -8.49 -9.78
CA ALA A 45 1.06 -7.73 -10.94
C ALA A 45 1.94 -7.86 -12.20
N PRO A 46 3.29 -7.70 -12.16
CA PRO A 46 4.11 -7.80 -13.37
C PRO A 46 4.10 -9.19 -13.99
N PHE A 47 3.99 -10.25 -13.18
CA PHE A 47 3.84 -11.62 -13.68
C PHE A 47 2.49 -11.81 -14.37
N LEU A 48 1.41 -11.33 -13.75
CA LEU A 48 0.07 -11.42 -14.33
C LEU A 48 -0.03 -10.63 -15.65
N VAL A 49 0.54 -9.43 -15.70
CA VAL A 49 0.58 -8.60 -16.91
C VAL A 49 1.41 -9.27 -18.00
N ALA A 50 2.58 -9.83 -17.67
CA ALA A 50 3.40 -10.56 -18.63
C ALA A 50 2.65 -11.76 -19.22
N ILE A 51 2.01 -12.58 -18.38
CA ILE A 51 1.20 -13.72 -18.82
C ILE A 51 0.06 -13.24 -19.74
N ALA A 52 -0.70 -12.22 -19.34
CA ALA A 52 -1.80 -11.69 -20.14
C ALA A 52 -1.32 -11.17 -21.51
N CYS A 53 -0.23 -10.40 -21.55
CA CYS A 53 0.35 -9.89 -22.79
C CYS A 53 0.86 -11.02 -23.70
N PHE A 54 1.54 -12.02 -23.15
CA PHE A 54 2.03 -13.16 -23.93
C PHE A 54 0.90 -14.05 -24.42
N THR A 55 -0.11 -14.31 -23.59
CA THR A 55 -1.32 -15.06 -23.99
C THR A 55 -2.05 -14.34 -25.13
N TRP A 56 -2.26 -13.02 -25.02
CA TRP A 56 -2.86 -12.22 -26.09
C TRP A 56 -2.03 -12.25 -27.37
N TYR A 57 -0.70 -12.12 -27.25
CA TYR A 57 0.21 -12.11 -28.39
C TYR A 57 0.24 -13.44 -29.14
N VAL A 58 0.20 -14.58 -28.44
CA VAL A 58 0.07 -15.93 -29.06
C VAL A 58 -1.27 -16.09 -29.76
N LEU A 59 -2.35 -15.61 -29.16
CA LEU A 59 -3.69 -15.77 -29.71
C LEU A 59 -3.94 -14.89 -30.95
N SER A 60 -3.26 -13.74 -31.06
CA SER A 60 -3.53 -12.77 -32.11
C SER A 60 -3.01 -13.15 -33.49
N SER A 61 -1.92 -13.93 -33.60
CA SER A 61 -1.37 -14.37 -34.90
C SER A 61 -0.64 -15.71 -34.79
N PRO A 62 -1.00 -16.74 -35.57
CA PRO A 62 -0.34 -18.05 -35.56
C PRO A 62 1.12 -18.02 -36.08
N GLU A 63 1.56 -16.93 -36.73
CA GLU A 63 2.95 -16.72 -37.17
C GLU A 63 3.85 -16.06 -36.10
N ASN A 64 3.28 -15.52 -35.03
CA ASN A 64 4.03 -14.84 -33.98
C ASN A 64 4.61 -15.86 -32.99
N ILE A 65 5.77 -16.42 -33.33
CA ILE A 65 6.53 -17.29 -32.44
C ILE A 65 7.10 -16.41 -31.31
N LEU A 66 6.70 -16.69 -30.06
CA LEU A 66 7.33 -16.07 -28.89
C LEU A 66 8.81 -16.44 -28.85
N THR A 67 9.64 -15.53 -29.33
CA THR A 67 11.09 -15.67 -29.21
C THR A 67 11.48 -15.19 -27.81
N PRO A 68 12.32 -15.95 -27.07
CA PRO A 68 12.75 -15.56 -25.72
C PRO A 68 13.30 -14.14 -25.65
N SER A 69 13.97 -13.68 -26.71
CA SER A 69 14.50 -12.31 -26.83
C SER A 69 13.40 -11.24 -26.67
N VAL A 70 12.23 -11.42 -27.28
CA VAL A 70 11.11 -10.47 -27.17
C VAL A 70 10.49 -10.52 -25.77
N ALA A 71 10.37 -11.72 -25.21
CA ALA A 71 9.80 -11.91 -23.87
C ALA A 71 10.67 -11.28 -22.76
N PHE A 72 12.00 -11.47 -22.82
CA PHE A 72 12.93 -10.88 -21.85
C PHE A 72 12.99 -9.35 -21.97
N VAL A 73 12.97 -8.80 -23.20
CA VAL A 73 12.94 -7.35 -23.41
C VAL A 73 11.65 -6.74 -22.86
N ALA A 74 10.50 -7.34 -23.15
CA ALA A 74 9.21 -6.88 -22.62
C ALA A 74 9.17 -6.93 -21.07
N LEU A 75 9.65 -8.02 -20.47
CA LEU A 75 9.73 -8.15 -19.01
C LEU A 75 10.63 -7.09 -18.38
N THR A 76 11.75 -6.77 -19.03
CA THR A 76 12.67 -5.71 -18.59
C THR A 76 11.99 -4.33 -18.63
N VAL A 77 11.29 -4.03 -19.73
CA VAL A 77 10.54 -2.76 -19.87
C VAL A 77 9.42 -2.66 -18.82
N PHE A 78 8.67 -3.72 -18.57
CA PHE A 78 7.64 -3.74 -17.53
C PHE A 78 8.23 -3.52 -16.13
N ASN A 79 9.37 -4.13 -15.82
CA ASN A 79 10.07 -3.91 -14.55
C ASN A 79 10.60 -2.48 -14.41
N GLN A 80 11.05 -1.86 -15.50
CA GLN A 80 11.52 -0.47 -15.51
C GLN A 80 10.34 0.51 -15.29
N LEU A 81 9.19 0.25 -15.93
CA LEU A 81 7.98 1.07 -15.81
C LEU A 81 7.33 0.97 -14.41
N ARG A 82 7.61 -0.10 -13.67
CA ARG A 82 7.10 -0.27 -12.30
C ARG A 82 7.56 0.84 -11.36
N ARG A 83 8.82 1.27 -11.47
CA ARG A 83 9.38 2.32 -10.61
C ARG A 83 8.61 3.64 -10.71
N PRO A 84 8.40 4.23 -11.91
CA PRO A 84 7.61 5.44 -12.03
C PRO A 84 6.14 5.24 -11.63
N MET A 85 5.51 4.11 -11.98
CA MET A 85 4.11 3.86 -11.58
C MET A 85 3.94 3.79 -10.06
N ALA A 86 4.90 3.21 -9.34
CA ALA A 86 4.89 3.14 -7.89
C ALA A 86 5.07 4.51 -7.21
N LEU A 87 5.62 5.50 -7.92
CA LEU A 87 5.84 6.87 -7.42
C LEU A 87 4.64 7.79 -7.64
N ILE A 88 3.80 7.52 -8.64
CA ILE A 88 2.63 8.36 -8.96
C ILE A 88 1.59 8.32 -7.83
N ALA A 89 1.26 7.13 -7.32
CA ALA A 89 0.27 6.98 -6.26
C ALA A 89 0.62 7.75 -4.96
N PRO A 90 1.83 7.63 -4.38
CA PRO A 90 2.21 8.41 -3.21
C PRO A 90 2.32 9.90 -3.52
N ALA A 91 2.68 10.31 -4.73
CA ALA A 91 2.69 11.72 -5.12
C ALA A 91 1.27 12.32 -5.07
N VAL A 92 0.25 11.62 -5.58
CA VAL A 92 -1.15 12.06 -5.50
C VAL A 92 -1.62 12.14 -4.05
N GLN A 93 -1.29 11.15 -3.22
CA GLN A 93 -1.62 11.16 -1.79
C GLN A 93 -0.93 12.29 -1.02
N PHE A 94 0.30 12.62 -1.40
CA PHE A 94 1.03 13.74 -0.83
C PHE A 94 0.33 15.06 -1.16
N ILE A 95 -0.01 15.28 -2.44
CA ILE A 95 -0.72 16.47 -2.89
C ILE A 95 -2.09 16.58 -2.21
N SER A 96 -2.86 15.50 -2.13
CA SER A 96 -4.18 15.52 -1.48
C SER A 96 -4.08 15.82 0.01
N LYS A 97 -3.07 15.29 0.71
CA LYS A 97 -2.84 15.58 2.12
C LYS A 97 -2.42 17.03 2.33
N VAL A 98 -1.49 17.54 1.52
CA VAL A 98 -1.04 18.95 1.58
C VAL A 98 -2.21 19.90 1.32
N SER A 99 -3.02 19.61 0.30
CA SER A 99 -4.22 20.39 -0.01
C SER A 99 -5.21 20.39 1.16
N ASN A 100 -5.49 19.23 1.75
CA ASN A 100 -6.41 19.13 2.88
C ASN A 100 -5.86 19.83 4.13
N THR A 101 -4.55 19.76 4.39
CA THR A 101 -3.90 20.48 5.49
C THR A 101 -3.93 21.99 5.28
N SER A 102 -3.72 22.47 4.04
CA SER A 102 -3.76 23.90 3.69
C SER A 102 -5.17 24.50 3.82
N ILE A 103 -6.22 23.72 3.54
CA ILE A 103 -7.62 24.14 3.75
C ILE A 103 -7.96 24.16 5.26
N ARG A 104 -7.34 23.29 6.06
CA ARG A 104 -7.63 23.15 7.50
C ARG A 104 -6.89 24.15 8.39
N TYR A 105 -5.77 24.70 7.93
CA TYR A 105 -5.00 25.75 8.61
C TYR A 105 -4.70 26.92 7.66
N PRO A 106 -5.68 27.77 7.34
CA PRO A 106 -5.49 28.86 6.39
C PRO A 106 -4.71 30.07 6.94
N LEU A 107 -4.43 30.16 8.25
CA LEU A 107 -3.85 31.35 8.89
C LEU A 107 -2.93 30.99 10.09
N VAL A 108 -1.77 30.40 9.80
CA VAL A 108 -0.53 30.62 10.56
C VAL A 108 0.54 31.08 9.57
#